data_AF-A0A075I235-F1
#
_entry.id   AF-A0A075I235-F1
#
_cell.length_a   1.000
_cell.length_b   1.000
_cell.length_c   1.000
_cell.angle_alpha   90.00
_cell.angle_beta   90.00
_cell.angle_gamma   90.00
#
_symmetry.space_group_name_H-M   'P 1'
#
loop_
_entity.id
_entity.type
_entity.pdbx_description
1 polymer ?
#
loop_
_entity_poly.entity_id
_entity_poly.type
_entity_poly.pdbx_seq_one_letter_code
_entity_poly.pdbx_strand_id
1 'polypeptide(L)'
;MILDGVASSSHDDKAFCAAEGDLCRVMEDSDISMIHQGFITGVAGGLLNECLVRKIQGVTLLVKANDKGADPLAAATLVEAVNRAYDMSIDTYDLRKRKSNRCRF
;
A
#
# COMPACT_ATOMS: atom_id res chain seq x y z
N MET A 1 -0.02 -0.89 10.82
CA MET A 1 -0.09 -0.96 9.34
C MET A 1 0.28 0.39 8.77
N ILE A 2 1.11 0.40 7.74
CA ILE A 2 1.55 1.60 7.01
C ILE A 2 1.05 1.47 5.57
N LEU A 3 0.53 2.57 5.01
CA LEU A 3 0.02 2.63 3.64
C LEU A 3 0.90 3.62 2.88
N ASP A 4 1.60 3.17 1.85
CA ASP A 4 2.55 4.00 1.11
C ASP A 4 2.54 3.71 -0.39
N GLY A 5 3.07 4.66 -1.17
CA GLY A 5 3.13 4.60 -2.63
C GLY A 5 4.57 4.44 -3.12
N VAL A 6 4.77 3.56 -4.10
CA VAL A 6 6.03 3.45 -4.83
C VAL A 6 5.87 4.18 -6.16
N ALA A 7 6.71 5.19 -6.39
CA ALA A 7 6.70 5.93 -7.65
C ALA A 7 6.96 4.97 -8.83
N SER A 8 6.05 5.00 -9.82
CA SER A 8 6.16 4.19 -11.03
C SER A 8 5.59 4.94 -12.23
N SER A 9 6.12 4.64 -13.41
CA SER A 9 5.60 5.18 -14.68
C SER A 9 4.17 4.71 -14.98
N SER A 10 3.72 3.63 -14.36
CA SER A 10 2.41 3.04 -14.59
C SER A 10 1.86 2.39 -13.32
N HIS A 11 0.59 2.64 -13.03
CA HIS A 11 -0.18 1.86 -12.07
C HIS A 11 -0.45 0.46 -12.65
N ASP A 12 -0.20 -0.59 -11.88
CA ASP A 12 -0.40 -1.99 -12.31
C ASP A 12 -1.58 -2.68 -11.60
N ASP A 13 -2.44 -1.90 -10.93
CA ASP A 13 -3.60 -2.38 -10.15
C ASP A 13 -3.25 -3.44 -9.09
N LYS A 14 -1.98 -3.50 -8.67
CA LYS A 14 -1.47 -4.46 -7.68
C LYS A 14 -1.03 -3.77 -6.40
N ALA A 15 -1.29 -4.45 -5.29
CA ALA A 15 -0.75 -4.10 -3.99
C ALA A 15 0.36 -5.08 -3.62
N PHE A 16 1.40 -4.55 -2.98
CA PHE A 16 2.54 -5.29 -2.49
C PHE A 16 2.66 -5.12 -0.98
N CYS A 17 3.36 -6.02 -0.30
CA CYS A 17 3.64 -5.89 1.13
C CYS A 17 5.14 -5.95 1.45
N ALA A 18 5.49 -5.29 2.55
CA ALA A 18 6.75 -5.49 3.27
C ALA A 18 6.41 -5.73 4.75
N ALA A 19 6.74 -6.92 5.25
CA ALA A 19 6.47 -7.34 6.62
C ALA A 19 7.51 -8.38 7.08
N GLU A 20 7.44 -8.78 8.35
CA GLU A 20 8.15 -9.95 8.85
C GLU A 20 7.60 -11.25 8.24
N GLY A 21 8.43 -12.30 8.19
CA GLY A 21 8.18 -13.52 7.42
C GLY A 21 6.84 -14.21 7.73
N ASP A 22 6.38 -14.20 8.97
CA ASP A 22 5.10 -14.80 9.34
C ASP A 22 3.90 -14.01 8.80
N LEU A 23 3.98 -12.68 8.78
CA LEU A 23 2.93 -11.83 8.21
C LEU A 23 2.89 -11.89 6.69
N CYS A 24 4.03 -12.08 6.03
CA CYS A 24 4.07 -12.21 4.57
C CYS A 24 3.20 -13.38 4.08
N ARG A 25 3.17 -14.50 4.81
CA ARG A 25 2.35 -15.67 4.45
C ARG A 25 0.85 -15.35 4.50
N VAL A 26 0.42 -14.63 5.54
CA VAL A 26 -0.97 -14.17 5.68
C VAL A 26 -1.35 -13.20 4.55
N MET A 27 -0.42 -12.36 4.13
CA MET A 27 -0.64 -11.41 3.04
C MET A 27 -0.67 -12.10 1.66
N GLU A 28 0.14 -13.13 1.45
CA GLU A 28 0.12 -13.95 0.24
C GLU A 28 -1.23 -14.68 0.07
N ASP A 29 -1.81 -15.19 1.15
CA ASP A 29 -3.17 -15.79 1.14
C ASP A 29 -4.25 -14.77 0.70
N SER A 30 -3.96 -13.47 0.83
CA SER A 30 -4.85 -12.36 0.46
C SER A 30 -4.55 -11.75 -0.92
N ASP A 31 -3.73 -12.44 -1.75
CA ASP A 31 -3.26 -12.00 -3.06
C ASP A 31 -2.44 -10.70 -3.01
N ILE A 32 -1.69 -10.50 -1.93
CA ILE A 32 -0.77 -9.37 -1.75
C ILE A 32 0.66 -9.90 -1.81
N SER A 33 1.34 -9.63 -2.92
CA SER A 33 2.70 -10.13 -3.15
C SER A 33 3.74 -9.35 -2.35
N MET A 34 4.77 -10.04 -1.85
CA MET A 34 5.88 -9.36 -1.18
C MET A 34 6.79 -8.65 -2.19
N ILE A 35 7.27 -7.45 -1.85
CA ILE A 35 8.32 -6.79 -2.64
C ILE A 35 9.68 -7.41 -2.29
N HIS A 36 10.33 -8.05 -3.26
CA HIS A 36 11.59 -8.78 -3.02
C HIS A 36 12.83 -7.86 -2.94
N GLN A 37 12.75 -6.64 -3.47
CA GLN A 37 13.89 -5.73 -3.51
C GLN A 37 13.43 -4.27 -3.46
N GLY A 38 14.05 -3.48 -2.59
CA GLY A 38 13.78 -2.05 -2.43
C GLY A 38 14.19 -1.54 -1.05
N PHE A 39 14.05 -0.23 -0.84
CA PHE A 39 14.22 0.41 0.45
C PHE A 39 13.02 1.31 0.74
N ILE A 40 12.44 1.16 1.93
CA ILE A 40 11.35 2.02 2.41
C ILE A 40 11.98 3.17 3.18
N THR A 41 11.68 4.40 2.77
CA THR A 41 12.29 5.61 3.35
C THR A 41 11.21 6.50 3.99
N GLY A 42 11.63 7.63 4.55
CA GLY A 42 10.72 8.56 5.21
C GLY A 42 10.08 7.98 6.48
N VAL A 43 8.86 8.43 6.77
CA VAL A 43 8.14 8.05 7.99
C VAL A 43 7.80 6.55 8.00
N ALA A 44 7.46 5.99 6.84
CA ALA A 44 7.18 4.57 6.69
C ALA A 44 8.39 3.70 7.07
N GLY A 45 9.57 4.05 6.57
CA GLY A 45 10.82 3.34 6.86
C GLY A 45 11.21 3.44 8.34
N GLY A 46 11.11 4.65 8.92
CA GLY A 46 11.39 4.85 10.35
C GLY A 46 10.42 4.09 11.25
N LEU A 47 9.13 4.06 10.91
CA LEU A 47 8.12 3.35 11.69
C LEU A 47 8.32 1.83 11.60
N LEU A 48 8.60 1.30 10.41
CA LEU A 48 8.95 -0.11 10.25
C LEU A 48 10.21 -0.47 11.06
N ASN A 49 11.23 0.38 11.04
CA ASN A 49 12.45 0.14 11.79
C ASN A 49 12.19 0.08 13.31
N GLU A 50 11.36 0.98 13.84
CA GLU A 50 10.93 0.92 15.24
C GLU A 50 10.07 -0.31 15.55
N CYS A 51 9.18 -0.73 14.63
CA CYS A 51 8.40 -1.96 14.78
C CYS A 51 9.32 -3.19 14.91
N LEU A 52 10.35 -3.28 14.08
CA LEU A 52 11.37 -4.34 14.14
C LEU A 52 12.14 -4.32 15.47
N VAL A 53 12.62 -3.15 15.91
CA VAL A 53 13.39 -3.01 17.15
C VAL A 53 12.55 -3.38 18.39
N ARG A 54 11.27 -2.99 18.40
CA ARG A 54 10.36 -3.21 19.53
C ARG A 54 9.62 -4.54 19.49
N LYS A 55 9.87 -5.37 18.47
CA LYS A 55 9.17 -6.65 18.23
C LYS A 55 7.64 -6.49 18.13
N ILE A 56 7.21 -5.39 17.51
CA ILE A 56 5.81 -5.12 17.21
C ILE A 56 5.57 -5.53 15.76
N GLN A 57 4.50 -6.28 15.51
CA GLN A 57 4.14 -6.70 14.16
C GLN A 57 3.83 -5.48 13.28
N GLY A 58 4.75 -5.19 12.36
CA GLY A 58 4.65 -4.13 11.37
C GLY A 58 4.40 -4.70 9.98
N VAL A 59 3.41 -4.15 9.28
CA VAL A 59 3.20 -4.40 7.85
C VAL A 59 3.04 -3.07 7.13
N THR A 60 3.72 -2.97 6.00
CA THR A 60 3.56 -1.89 5.04
C THR A 60 2.92 -2.45 3.78
N LEU A 61 1.83 -1.84 3.36
CA LEU A 61 1.21 -2.09 2.06
C LEU A 61 1.65 -0.98 1.10
N LEU A 62 2.05 -1.41 -0.09
CA LEU A 62 2.66 -0.59 -1.12
C LEU A 62 1.84 -0.70 -2.40
N VAL A 63 1.64 0.41 -3.10
CA VAL A 63 1.01 0.43 -4.42
C VAL A 63 1.89 1.20 -5.39
N LYS A 64 1.99 0.75 -6.64
CA LYS A 64 2.65 1.56 -7.67
C LYS A 64 1.75 2.73 -8.02
N ALA A 65 2.21 3.95 -7.78
CA ALA A 65 1.47 5.17 -8.04
C ALA A 65 2.20 6.05 -9.06
N ASN A 66 1.44 6.85 -9.79
CA ASN A 66 1.99 7.81 -10.75
C ASN A 66 2.98 8.78 -10.06
N ASP A 67 4.19 8.90 -10.61
CA ASP A 67 5.26 9.76 -10.11
C ASP A 67 5.06 11.25 -10.40
N LYS A 68 4.14 11.60 -11.30
CA LYS A 68 3.91 12.96 -11.80
C LYS A 68 2.69 13.65 -11.19
N GLY A 69 1.89 12.97 -10.38
CA GLY A 69 0.71 13.56 -9.78
C GLY A 69 -0.09 12.63 -8.89
N ALA A 70 -1.12 13.18 -8.25
CA ALA A 70 -2.02 12.40 -7.40
C ALA A 70 -2.69 11.26 -8.19
N ASP A 71 -2.71 10.07 -7.62
CA ASP A 71 -3.26 8.86 -8.23
C ASP A 71 -4.40 8.26 -7.36
N PRO A 72 -5.65 8.72 -7.54
CA PRO A 72 -6.80 8.19 -6.80
C PRO A 72 -7.08 6.71 -7.06
N LEU A 73 -6.65 6.18 -8.21
CA LEU A 73 -6.77 4.75 -8.51
C LEU A 73 -5.80 3.94 -7.66
N ALA A 74 -4.55 4.39 -7.55
CA ALA A 74 -3.59 3.75 -6.66
C ALA A 74 -4.08 3.73 -5.20
N ALA A 75 -4.69 4.81 -4.72
CA ALA A 75 -5.32 4.85 -3.41
C ALA A 75 -6.49 3.85 -3.28
N ALA A 76 -7.36 3.75 -4.29
CA ALA A 76 -8.46 2.78 -4.29
C ALA A 76 -7.96 1.33 -4.24
N THR A 77 -6.95 0.99 -5.04
CA THR A 77 -6.32 -0.33 -5.07
C THR A 77 -5.73 -0.70 -3.70
N LEU A 78 -5.11 0.28 -3.03
CA LEU A 78 -4.54 0.08 -1.69
C LEU A 78 -5.64 -0.18 -0.64
N VAL A 79 -6.75 0.56 -0.70
CA VAL A 79 -7.91 0.35 0.20
C VAL A 79 -8.57 -1.00 -0.06
N GLU A 80 -8.68 -1.42 -1.32
CA GLU A 80 -9.22 -2.74 -1.66
C GLU A 80 -8.33 -3.89 -1.16
N ALA A 81 -7.00 -3.72 -1.21
CA ALA A 81 -6.08 -4.68 -0.61
C ALA A 81 -6.27 -4.78 0.91
N VAL A 82 -6.48 -3.63 1.57
CA VAL A 82 -6.81 -3.57 3.00
C VAL A 82 -8.14 -4.26 3.31
N ASN A 83 -9.17 -4.08 2.48
CA ASN A 83 -10.45 -4.78 2.61
C ASN A 83 -10.27 -6.30 2.55
N ARG A 84 -9.45 -6.80 1.60
CA ARG A 84 -9.19 -8.24 1.47
C ARG A 84 -8.39 -8.81 2.63
N ALA A 85 -7.33 -8.12 3.05
CA ALA A 85 -6.41 -8.62 4.07
C ALA A 85 -6.99 -8.59 5.49
N TYR A 86 -7.94 -7.69 5.75
CA TYR A 86 -8.49 -7.46 7.10
C TYR A 86 -10.01 -7.63 7.18
N ASP A 87 -10.64 -8.22 6.15
CA ASP A 87 -12.10 -8.40 6.05
C ASP A 87 -12.88 -7.10 6.34
N MET A 88 -12.45 -6.02 5.71
CA MET A 88 -13.10 -4.71 5.83
C MET A 88 -13.99 -4.41 4.63
N SER A 89 -14.98 -3.54 4.83
CA SER A 89 -15.97 -3.14 3.82
C SER A 89 -15.91 -1.64 3.52
N ILE A 90 -14.72 -1.13 3.18
CA ILE A 90 -14.53 0.29 2.82
C ILE A 90 -14.90 0.50 1.36
N ASP A 91 -15.86 1.38 1.08
CA ASP A 91 -16.26 1.72 -0.29
C ASP A 91 -15.20 2.60 -0.99
N THR A 92 -14.77 2.19 -2.18
CA THR A 92 -13.77 2.88 -3.01
C THR A 92 -14.39 3.59 -4.22
N TYR A 93 -15.71 3.58 -4.37
CA TYR A 93 -16.42 4.15 -5.53
C TYR A 93 -16.02 5.60 -5.83
N ASP A 94 -16.00 6.46 -4.80
CA ASP A 94 -15.65 7.87 -4.97
C ASP A 94 -14.17 8.08 -5.32
N LEU A 95 -13.27 7.24 -4.80
CA LEU A 95 -11.84 7.31 -5.14
C LEU A 95 -11.62 6.99 -6.63
N ARG A 96 -12.29 5.94 -7.14
CA ARG A 96 -12.24 5.57 -8.55
C ARG A 96 -12.85 6.64 -9.45
N LYS A 97 -13.93 7.29 -9.00
CA LYS A 97 -14.61 8.38 -9.73
C LYS A 97 -13.78 9.67 -9.79
N ARG A 98 -12.94 9.93 -8.79
CA ARG A 98 -12.12 11.15 -8.69
C ARG A 98 -10.96 11.23 -9.68
N LYS A 99 -10.69 10.21 -10.50
CA LYS A 99 -9.70 10.25 -11.60
C LYS A 99 -9.89 11.46 -12.53
N SER A 100 -11.09 12.04 -12.60
CA SER A 100 -11.45 13.18 -13.45
C SER A 100 -11.29 14.56 -12.78
N ASN A 101 -11.38 14.64 -11.44
CA ASN A 101 -11.40 15.93 -10.74
C ASN A 101 -10.01 16.26 -10.21
N ARG A 102 -9.21 16.89 -11.07
CA ARG A 102 -8.01 17.65 -10.69
C ARG A 102 -8.35 18.52 -9.47
N CYS A 103 -7.68 18.31 -8.34
CA CYS A 103 -7.71 19.28 -7.24
C CYS A 103 -7.22 20.62 -7.81
N ARG A 104 -8.15 21.56 -8.00
CA ARG A 104 -7.84 22.98 -8.20
C ARG A 104 -7.43 23.50 -6.83
N PHE A 105 -6.12 23.61 -6.60
CA PHE A 105 -5.58 24.52 -5.61
C PHE A 105 -5.55 25.92 -6.20
#